data_AF-A0A4U9H9H9-F1
#
_entry.id   AF-A0A4U9H9H9-F1
#
_cell.length_a   1.000
_cell.length_b   1.000
_cell.length_c   1.000
_cell.angle_alpha   90.00
_cell.angle_beta   90.00
_cell.angle_gamma   90.00
#
_symmetry.space_group_name_H-M   'P 1'
#
loop_
_entity.id
_entity.type
_entity.pdbx_description
1 polymer ?
#
loop_
_entity_poly.entity_id
_entity_poly.type
_entity_poly.pdbx_seq_one_letter_code
_entity_poly.pdbx_strand_id
1 'polypeptide(L)'
;MHKSFTLANTSGIELNVFQFGHEDCAPGHRFGPAVRQHYLFHYVISGCGTLYTDSGEFVIRPGEGFLIYPHDVTTYCADPQDPWHYMWIEVDGLMAATLFQQCRLSRLRPVYRPQRYRQDAEERRCLAEIVAHEQNDAWLKIIGLSYQFFAALIANAQQEQPAAPAEKTRHLQQSGEIPGKPLPRTALHRPAGGLLQPEPQLSEPSV
;
A
#
# COMPACT_ATOMS: atom_id res chain seq x y z
N MET A 1 -29.47 1.20 -33.70
CA MET A 1 -28.01 0.90 -33.72
C MET A 1 -27.72 0.03 -32.52
N HIS A 2 -27.37 -1.25 -32.71
CA HIS A 2 -27.10 -2.19 -31.61
C HIS A 2 -25.63 -2.06 -31.19
N LYS A 3 -25.37 -1.87 -29.89
CA LYS A 3 -24.03 -1.84 -29.30
C LYS A 3 -23.92 -2.99 -28.29
N SER A 4 -22.94 -3.87 -28.48
CA SER A 4 -22.60 -4.96 -27.57
C SER A 4 -21.15 -4.81 -27.15
N PHE A 5 -20.86 -5.11 -25.89
CA PHE A 5 -19.52 -5.05 -25.30
C PHE A 5 -19.26 -6.37 -24.56
N THR A 6 -18.06 -6.92 -24.75
CA THR A 6 -17.65 -8.18 -24.09
C THR A 6 -16.73 -7.85 -22.92
N LEU A 7 -17.04 -8.42 -21.75
CA LEU A 7 -16.11 -8.37 -20.62
C LEU A 7 -14.98 -9.37 -20.89
N ALA A 8 -13.78 -8.86 -21.15
CA ALA A 8 -12.59 -9.68 -21.25
C ALA A 8 -12.07 -9.98 -19.84
N ASN A 9 -11.72 -11.25 -19.58
CA ASN A 9 -11.06 -11.72 -18.36
C ASN A 9 -11.99 -11.90 -17.13
N THR A 10 -12.84 -12.94 -17.16
CA THR A 10 -13.71 -13.35 -16.04
C THR A 10 -13.22 -14.60 -15.29
N SER A 11 -12.08 -15.16 -15.66
CA SER A 11 -11.52 -16.34 -15.00
C SER A 11 -11.03 -16.00 -13.59
N GLY A 12 -11.53 -16.72 -12.57
CA GLY A 12 -11.00 -16.65 -11.20
C GLY A 12 -11.46 -15.45 -10.37
N ILE A 13 -12.67 -14.91 -10.61
CA ILE A 13 -13.29 -13.86 -9.77
C ILE A 13 -13.78 -14.49 -8.45
N GLU A 14 -12.85 -14.82 -7.57
CA GLU A 14 -13.14 -15.31 -6.22
C GLU A 14 -12.59 -14.34 -5.18
N LEU A 15 -13.49 -13.83 -4.34
CA LEU A 15 -13.20 -13.03 -3.17
C LEU A 15 -14.08 -13.57 -2.05
N ASN A 16 -13.43 -14.03 -0.98
CA ASN A 16 -14.08 -14.53 0.22
C ASN A 16 -14.03 -13.45 1.29
N VAL A 17 -15.18 -13.10 1.87
CA VAL A 17 -15.29 -12.15 2.97
C VAL A 17 -15.52 -12.95 4.25
N PHE A 18 -14.64 -12.78 5.24
CA PHE A 18 -14.66 -13.56 6.48
C PHE A 18 -15.36 -12.83 7.62
N GLN A 19 -15.05 -11.54 7.78
CA GLN A 19 -15.68 -10.68 8.76
C GLN A 19 -15.58 -9.22 8.33
N PHE A 20 -16.40 -8.37 8.92
CA PHE A 20 -16.40 -6.93 8.76
C PHE A 20 -17.08 -6.31 9.98
N GLY A 21 -16.88 -5.02 10.19
CA GLY A 21 -17.47 -4.33 11.32
C GLY A 21 -16.95 -2.91 11.45
N HIS A 22 -17.22 -2.31 12.60
CA HIS A 22 -16.68 -1.02 13.00
C HIS A 22 -16.38 -0.97 14.49
N GLU A 23 -15.49 -0.07 14.88
CA GLU A 23 -15.14 0.12 16.28
C GLU A 23 -14.83 1.59 16.56
N ASP A 24 -15.59 2.16 17.50
CA ASP A 24 -15.31 3.46 18.10
C ASP A 24 -14.33 3.24 19.25
N CYS A 25 -13.05 3.54 19.01
CA CYS A 25 -11.99 3.19 19.96
C CYS A 25 -11.95 4.13 21.17
N ALA A 26 -11.64 3.56 22.33
CA ALA A 26 -11.25 4.35 23.49
C ALA A 26 -9.87 5.00 23.28
N PRO A 27 -9.57 6.14 23.93
CA PRO A 27 -8.24 6.76 23.92
C PRO A 27 -7.13 5.76 24.25
N GLY A 28 -6.12 5.68 23.37
CA GLY A 28 -4.98 4.77 23.57
C GLY A 28 -5.31 3.27 23.44
N HIS A 29 -6.51 2.91 22.96
CA HIS A 29 -6.85 1.52 22.64
C HIS A 29 -5.78 0.92 21.73
N ARG A 30 -5.29 -0.27 22.06
CA ARG A 30 -4.21 -0.95 21.34
C ARG A 30 -4.59 -2.39 21.04
N PHE A 31 -4.32 -2.80 19.80
CA PHE A 31 -4.42 -4.19 19.38
C PHE A 31 -3.06 -4.68 18.87
N GLY A 32 -2.60 -5.80 19.42
CA GLY A 32 -1.34 -6.46 19.04
C GLY A 32 -0.23 -6.26 20.08
N PRO A 33 0.97 -6.81 19.83
CA PRO A 33 1.40 -7.45 18.57
C PRO A 33 0.61 -8.71 18.22
N ALA A 34 0.16 -8.83 16.98
CA ALA A 34 -0.60 -9.98 16.54
C ALA A 34 -0.39 -10.31 15.06
N VAL A 35 -0.66 -11.57 14.72
CA VAL A 35 -0.63 -12.10 13.37
C VAL A 35 -2.06 -12.39 12.90
N ARG A 36 -2.32 -12.23 11.60
CA ARG A 36 -3.60 -12.55 10.95
C ARG A 36 -3.40 -13.54 9.81
N GLN A 37 -4.41 -14.38 9.57
CA GLN A 37 -4.40 -15.39 8.52
C GLN A 37 -4.82 -14.82 7.16
N HIS A 38 -5.76 -13.87 7.15
CA HIS A 38 -6.28 -13.25 5.94
C HIS A 38 -5.91 -11.77 5.87
N TYR A 39 -6.19 -11.13 4.73
CA TYR A 39 -6.03 -9.69 4.59
C TYR A 39 -7.09 -8.99 5.42
N LEU A 40 -6.67 -8.04 6.25
CA LEU A 40 -7.58 -7.23 7.05
C LEU A 40 -7.34 -5.75 6.73
N PHE A 41 -8.32 -5.13 6.10
CA PHE A 41 -8.25 -3.72 5.71
C PHE A 41 -9.14 -2.88 6.62
N HIS A 42 -8.56 -1.85 7.21
CA HIS A 42 -9.25 -0.86 8.02
C HIS A 42 -9.36 0.45 7.24
N TYR A 43 -10.50 1.14 7.36
CA TYR A 43 -10.74 2.46 6.80
C TYR A 43 -11.17 3.41 7.93
N VAL A 44 -10.44 4.51 8.11
CA VAL A 44 -10.64 5.45 9.22
C VAL A 44 -11.72 6.47 8.86
N ILE A 45 -12.73 6.60 9.73
CA ILE A 45 -13.90 7.46 9.54
C ILE A 45 -13.72 8.82 10.21
N SER A 46 -13.20 8.81 11.43
CA SER A 46 -12.88 9.99 12.23
C SER A 46 -11.70 9.67 13.15
N GLY A 47 -11.15 10.71 13.79
CA GLY A 47 -10.00 10.61 14.68
C GLY A 47 -8.73 10.13 13.96
N CYS A 48 -7.78 9.63 14.73
CA CYS A 48 -6.54 9.10 14.20
C CYS A 48 -5.95 7.98 15.07
N GLY A 49 -4.92 7.34 14.53
CA GLY A 49 -4.16 6.33 15.22
C GLY A 49 -2.93 5.97 14.42
N THR A 50 -2.19 4.99 14.93
CA THR A 50 -0.89 4.61 14.40
C THR A 50 -0.82 3.11 14.18
N LEU A 51 -0.37 2.70 12.99
CA LEU A 51 0.00 1.33 12.66
C LEU A 51 1.52 1.16 12.81
N TYR A 52 1.92 0.10 13.49
CA TYR A 52 3.29 -0.35 13.64
C TYR A 52 3.46 -1.69 12.91
N THR A 53 4.41 -1.74 11.98
CA THR A 53 4.80 -2.93 11.22
C THR A 53 6.33 -3.07 11.22
N ASP A 54 6.85 -4.17 10.69
CA ASP A 54 8.28 -4.32 10.43
C ASP A 54 8.83 -3.29 9.42
N SER A 55 7.96 -2.73 8.56
CA SER A 55 8.33 -1.71 7.57
C SER A 55 8.31 -0.27 8.11
N GLY A 56 7.73 -0.04 9.30
CA GLY A 56 7.78 1.24 9.98
C GLY A 56 6.53 1.58 10.79
N GLU A 57 6.46 2.86 11.16
CA GLU A 57 5.35 3.47 11.88
C GLU A 57 4.59 4.39 10.94
N PHE A 58 3.25 4.29 10.95
CA PHE A 58 2.39 5.06 10.06
C PHE A 58 1.23 5.66 10.83
N VAL A 59 1.12 7.00 10.82
CA VAL A 59 -0.08 7.70 11.30
C VAL A 59 -1.15 7.65 10.21
N ILE A 60 -2.38 7.30 10.61
CA ILE A 60 -3.55 7.18 9.74
C ILE A 60 -4.65 8.14 10.21
N ARG A 61 -5.28 8.81 9.26
CA ARG A 61 -6.29 9.88 9.47
C ARG A 61 -7.60 9.60 8.74
N PRO A 62 -8.66 10.41 8.96
CA PRO A 62 -9.95 10.18 8.34
C PRO A 62 -9.87 10.16 6.81
N GLY A 63 -10.51 9.16 6.19
CA GLY A 63 -10.47 8.89 4.76
C GLY A 63 -9.27 8.06 4.28
N GLU A 64 -8.27 7.86 5.13
CA GLU A 64 -7.17 6.91 4.88
C GLU A 64 -7.56 5.51 5.39
N GLY A 65 -6.78 4.50 4.99
CA GLY A 65 -6.94 3.15 5.48
C GLY A 65 -5.61 2.43 5.63
N PHE A 66 -5.61 1.28 6.29
CA PHE A 66 -4.42 0.45 6.42
C PHE A 66 -4.72 -1.03 6.26
N LEU A 67 -3.78 -1.72 5.63
CA LEU A 67 -3.82 -3.15 5.34
C LEU A 67 -2.90 -3.90 6.29
N ILE A 68 -3.47 -4.86 7.02
CA ILE A 68 -2.71 -5.92 7.67
C ILE A 68 -2.58 -7.06 6.65
N TYR A 69 -1.34 -7.35 6.27
CA TYR A 69 -1.04 -8.43 5.35
C TYR A 69 -1.04 -9.78 6.10
N PRO A 70 -1.50 -10.88 5.47
CA PRO A 70 -1.40 -12.21 6.05
C PRO A 70 0.00 -12.53 6.54
N HIS A 71 0.07 -13.07 7.76
CA HIS A 71 1.29 -13.53 8.43
C HIS A 71 2.26 -12.44 8.90
N ASP A 72 1.95 -11.15 8.73
CA ASP A 72 2.75 -10.07 9.32
C ASP A 72 2.40 -9.88 10.81
N VAL A 73 3.41 -9.56 11.61
CA VAL A 73 3.21 -9.08 12.98
C VAL A 73 2.92 -7.59 12.91
N THR A 74 1.76 -7.18 13.39
CA THR A 74 1.37 -5.76 13.42
C THR A 74 0.84 -5.38 14.79
N THR A 75 0.98 -4.11 15.12
CA THR A 75 0.29 -3.49 16.26
C THR A 75 -0.36 -2.20 15.78
N TYR A 76 -1.57 -1.90 16.24
CA TYR A 76 -2.16 -0.59 15.99
C TYR A 76 -2.70 0.02 17.27
N CYS A 77 -2.64 1.34 17.37
CA CYS A 77 -3.01 2.10 18.55
C CYS A 77 -3.84 3.32 18.17
N ALA A 78 -5.00 3.49 18.78
CA ALA A 78 -5.77 4.73 18.71
C ALA A 78 -5.00 5.86 19.38
N ASP A 79 -5.15 7.08 18.86
CA ASP A 79 -4.57 8.28 19.49
C ASP A 79 -5.19 8.52 20.89
N PRO A 80 -4.42 8.98 21.89
CA PRO A 80 -4.91 9.22 23.24
C PRO A 80 -5.74 10.51 23.39
N GLN A 81 -5.73 11.40 22.40
CA GLN A 81 -6.49 12.66 22.42
C GLN A 81 -7.65 12.64 21.40
N ASP A 82 -7.42 12.06 20.23
CA ASP A 82 -8.39 11.98 19.13
C ASP A 82 -8.47 10.54 18.57
N PRO A 83 -8.97 9.57 19.37
CA PRO A 83 -8.98 8.16 18.99
C PRO A 83 -9.84 7.94 17.75
N TRP A 84 -9.38 7.05 16.87
CA TRP A 84 -10.11 6.77 15.64
C TRP A 84 -11.45 6.04 15.86
N HIS A 85 -12.37 6.29 14.94
CA HIS A 85 -13.44 5.36 14.58
C HIS A 85 -13.06 4.75 13.23
N TYR A 86 -13.00 3.44 13.13
CA TYR A 86 -12.73 2.75 11.86
C TYR A 86 -13.80 1.73 11.52
N MET A 87 -13.89 1.42 10.24
CA MET A 87 -14.58 0.23 9.72
C MET A 87 -13.54 -0.75 9.17
N TRP A 88 -13.82 -2.04 9.15
CA TRP A 88 -12.93 -3.03 8.56
C TRP A 88 -13.65 -4.05 7.69
N ILE A 89 -12.86 -4.68 6.82
CA ILE A 89 -13.24 -5.89 6.08
C ILE A 89 -12.04 -6.86 6.05
N GLU A 90 -12.30 -8.12 6.42
CA GLU A 90 -11.35 -9.22 6.32
C GLU A 90 -11.70 -10.07 5.09
N VAL A 91 -10.73 -10.21 4.18
CA VAL A 91 -10.92 -10.93 2.91
C VAL A 91 -9.75 -11.84 2.57
N ASP A 92 -10.05 -12.87 1.78
CA ASP A 92 -9.06 -13.69 1.08
C ASP A 92 -9.64 -14.19 -0.26
N GLY A 93 -8.99 -15.14 -0.91
CA GLY A 93 -9.40 -15.71 -2.19
C GLY A 93 -8.50 -15.25 -3.33
N LEU A 94 -8.75 -15.81 -4.52
CA LEU A 94 -7.86 -15.66 -5.69
C LEU A 94 -7.64 -14.19 -6.09
N MET A 95 -8.62 -13.31 -5.86
CA MET A 95 -8.54 -11.90 -6.23
C MET A 95 -7.98 -10.99 -5.13
N ALA A 96 -7.95 -11.41 -3.87
CA ALA A 96 -7.66 -10.51 -2.73
C ALA A 96 -6.31 -9.79 -2.89
N ALA A 97 -5.24 -10.55 -3.13
CA ALA A 97 -3.89 -9.99 -3.33
C ALA A 97 -3.84 -9.01 -4.51
N THR A 98 -4.48 -9.36 -5.63
CA THR A 98 -4.54 -8.54 -6.85
C THR A 98 -5.27 -7.21 -6.60
N LEU A 99 -6.42 -7.25 -5.91
CA LEU A 99 -7.21 -6.05 -5.60
C LEU A 99 -6.43 -5.08 -4.71
N PHE A 100 -5.77 -5.57 -3.65
CA PHE A 100 -4.93 -4.72 -2.80
C PHE A 100 -3.72 -4.15 -3.56
N GLN A 101 -3.08 -4.95 -4.43
CA GLN A 101 -2.00 -4.46 -5.28
C GLN A 101 -2.47 -3.34 -6.23
N GLN A 102 -3.67 -3.46 -6.79
CA GLN A 102 -4.27 -2.42 -7.64
C GLN A 102 -4.60 -1.14 -6.86
N CYS A 103 -4.91 -1.26 -5.57
CA CYS A 103 -5.00 -0.15 -4.62
C CYS A 103 -3.64 0.43 -4.21
N ARG A 104 -2.53 -0.04 -4.80
CA ARG A 104 -1.13 0.33 -4.49
C ARG A 104 -0.66 -0.09 -3.09
N LEU A 105 -1.33 -1.04 -2.47
CA LEU A 105 -1.00 -1.56 -1.14
C LEU A 105 -0.06 -2.76 -1.23
N SER A 106 0.89 -2.83 -0.30
CA SER A 106 1.81 -3.95 -0.13
C SER A 106 2.34 -3.99 1.31
N ARG A 107 3.07 -5.05 1.69
CA ARG A 107 3.73 -5.13 3.02
C ARG A 107 4.60 -3.90 3.35
N LEU A 108 5.25 -3.31 2.34
CA LEU A 108 6.09 -2.12 2.49
C LEU A 108 5.32 -0.79 2.41
N ARG A 109 4.10 -0.83 1.87
CA ARG A 109 3.21 0.34 1.75
C ARG A 109 1.81 -0.07 2.22
N PRO A 110 1.63 -0.29 3.54
CA PRO A 110 0.38 -0.83 4.06
C PRO A 110 -0.72 0.24 4.17
N VAL A 111 -0.43 1.52 3.90
CA VAL A 111 -1.39 2.61 4.08
C VAL A 111 -1.98 3.05 2.74
N TYR A 112 -3.30 3.03 2.68
CA TYR A 112 -4.10 3.61 1.62
C TYR A 112 -4.26 5.10 1.90
N ARG A 113 -3.86 5.93 0.94
CA ARG A 113 -4.11 7.37 0.97
C ARG A 113 -4.89 7.75 -0.28
N PRO A 114 -6.14 8.24 -0.16
CA PRO A 114 -6.90 8.64 -1.32
C PRO A 114 -6.25 9.87 -1.95
N GLN A 115 -6.40 10.00 -3.26
CA GLN A 115 -5.96 11.20 -3.97
C GLN A 115 -6.88 12.39 -3.67
N ARG A 116 -8.16 12.11 -3.43
CA ARG A 116 -9.15 13.12 -3.08
C ARG A 116 -9.90 12.68 -1.84
N TYR A 117 -9.77 13.48 -0.79
CA TYR A 117 -10.56 13.34 0.43
C TYR A 117 -11.96 13.90 0.18
N ARG A 118 -12.97 13.04 0.28
CA ARG A 118 -14.37 13.38 0.04
C ARG A 118 -15.24 12.81 1.15
N GLN A 119 -16.21 13.59 1.62
CA GLN A 119 -17.17 13.10 2.61
C GLN A 119 -18.10 12.04 2.02
N ASP A 120 -18.44 12.19 0.74
CA ASP A 120 -19.27 11.30 -0.07
C ASP A 120 -18.44 10.27 -0.87
N ALA A 121 -17.25 9.92 -0.38
CA ALA A 121 -16.40 8.94 -1.04
C ALA A 121 -17.11 7.58 -1.19
N GLU A 122 -17.12 7.03 -2.40
CA GLU A 122 -17.84 5.79 -2.70
C GLU A 122 -17.26 4.59 -1.94
N GLU A 123 -15.95 4.56 -1.69
CA GLU A 123 -15.32 3.53 -0.85
C GLU A 123 -15.86 3.56 0.58
N ARG A 124 -16.04 4.76 1.15
CA ARG A 124 -16.63 4.92 2.48
C ARG A 124 -18.09 4.46 2.48
N ARG A 125 -18.86 4.86 1.47
CA ARG A 125 -20.27 4.49 1.32
C ARG A 125 -20.45 2.97 1.20
N CYS A 126 -19.69 2.32 0.32
CA CYS A 126 -19.78 0.88 0.12
C CYS A 126 -19.45 0.10 1.41
N LEU A 127 -18.37 0.48 2.10
CA LEU A 127 -17.99 -0.18 3.34
C LEU A 127 -19.01 0.06 4.47
N ALA A 128 -19.59 1.25 4.56
CA ALA A 128 -20.66 1.53 5.52
C ALA A 128 -21.92 0.71 5.23
N GLU A 129 -22.27 0.50 3.96
CA GLU A 129 -23.39 -0.35 3.58
C GLU A 129 -23.11 -1.83 3.91
N ILE A 130 -21.87 -2.31 3.74
CA ILE A 130 -21.46 -3.65 4.19
C ILE A 130 -21.64 -3.80 5.71
N VAL A 131 -21.11 -2.86 6.49
CA VAL A 131 -21.17 -2.91 7.95
C VAL A 131 -22.60 -2.82 8.49
N ALA A 132 -23.49 -2.11 7.79
CA ALA A 132 -24.91 -2.05 8.14
C ALA A 132 -25.65 -3.40 7.99
N HIS A 133 -25.09 -4.35 7.25
CA HIS A 133 -25.60 -5.72 7.15
C HIS A 133 -25.04 -6.60 8.28
N GLU A 134 -25.42 -6.28 9.53
CA GLU A 134 -25.00 -7.02 10.73
C GLU A 134 -25.38 -8.51 10.69
N GLN A 135 -26.39 -8.88 9.90
CA GLN A 135 -26.77 -10.27 9.65
C GLN A 135 -26.20 -10.74 8.31
N ASN A 136 -25.59 -11.93 8.31
CA ASN A 136 -24.95 -12.53 7.13
C ASN A 136 -25.97 -13.20 6.18
N ASP A 137 -27.21 -12.71 6.13
CA ASP A 137 -28.27 -13.23 5.26
C ASP A 137 -28.21 -12.63 3.84
N ALA A 138 -27.51 -11.50 3.68
CA ALA A 138 -27.32 -10.79 2.42
C ALA A 138 -25.94 -11.03 1.77
N TRP A 139 -25.38 -12.25 1.84
CA TRP A 139 -24.01 -12.55 1.38
C TRP A 139 -23.71 -12.10 -0.06
N LEU A 140 -24.63 -12.30 -1.02
CA LEU A 140 -24.45 -11.84 -2.41
C LEU A 140 -24.32 -10.32 -2.51
N LYS A 141 -25.09 -9.60 -1.69
CA LYS A 141 -25.05 -8.14 -1.61
C LYS A 141 -23.73 -7.68 -0.99
N ILE A 142 -23.27 -8.33 0.07
CA ILE A 142 -21.97 -8.07 0.71
C ILE A 142 -20.82 -8.27 -0.29
N ILE A 143 -20.82 -9.39 -1.03
CA ILE A 143 -19.81 -9.63 -2.07
C ILE A 143 -19.87 -8.56 -3.18
N GLY A 144 -21.08 -8.23 -3.66
CA GLY A 144 -21.25 -7.18 -4.67
C GLY A 144 -20.77 -5.80 -4.20
N LEU A 145 -21.05 -5.44 -2.95
CA LEU A 145 -20.55 -4.21 -2.33
C LEU A 145 -19.04 -4.26 -2.11
N SER A 146 -18.47 -5.42 -1.79
CA SER A 146 -17.02 -5.58 -1.62
C SER A 146 -16.27 -5.28 -2.93
N TYR A 147 -16.78 -5.77 -4.06
CA TYR A 147 -16.21 -5.42 -5.37
C TYR A 147 -16.38 -3.94 -5.72
N GLN A 148 -17.50 -3.32 -5.35
CA GLN A 148 -17.70 -1.86 -5.52
C GLN A 148 -16.75 -1.05 -4.64
N PHE A 149 -16.55 -1.48 -3.40
CA PHE A 149 -15.58 -0.91 -2.47
C PHE A 149 -14.16 -0.93 -3.04
N PHE A 150 -13.70 -2.10 -3.51
CA PHE A 150 -12.37 -2.20 -4.14
C PHE A 150 -12.28 -1.38 -5.42
N ALA A 151 -13.32 -1.36 -6.26
CA ALA A 151 -13.34 -0.51 -7.45
C ALA A 151 -13.18 0.98 -7.12
N ALA A 152 -13.84 1.45 -6.06
CA ALA A 152 -13.73 2.83 -5.59
C ALA A 152 -12.33 3.13 -5.03
N LEU A 153 -11.76 2.24 -4.20
CA LEU A 153 -10.38 2.37 -3.70
C LEU A 153 -9.37 2.47 -4.85
N ILE A 154 -9.47 1.58 -5.84
CA ILE A 154 -8.59 1.57 -7.03
C ILE A 154 -8.72 2.87 -7.80
N ALA A 155 -9.95 3.33 -8.08
CA ALA A 155 -10.19 4.56 -8.82
C ALA A 155 -9.61 5.79 -8.12
N ASN A 156 -9.72 5.86 -6.78
CA ASN A 156 -9.21 6.97 -5.97
C ASN A 156 -7.72 6.79 -5.58
N ALA A 157 -7.07 5.71 -6.01
CA ALA A 157 -5.62 5.49 -5.91
C ALA A 157 -4.85 5.77 -7.23
N GLN A 158 -5.53 5.82 -8.38
CA GLN A 158 -4.89 5.73 -9.72
C GLN A 158 -4.81 7.03 -10.56
N GLN A 159 -5.35 8.18 -10.17
CA GLN A 159 -5.23 9.41 -10.97
C GLN A 159 -3.86 10.10 -10.83
N GLU A 160 -2.90 9.74 -11.68
CA GLU A 160 -1.81 10.67 -12.00
C GLU A 160 -2.40 11.95 -12.63
N GLN A 161 -1.85 13.12 -12.27
CA GLN A 161 -2.07 14.35 -13.04
C GLN A 161 -1.74 14.10 -14.52
N PRO A 162 -2.43 14.75 -15.48
CA PRO A 162 -1.97 14.71 -16.86
C PRO A 162 -0.52 15.20 -16.90
N ALA A 163 0.39 14.38 -17.42
CA ALA A 163 1.76 14.81 -17.68
C ALA A 163 1.71 16.14 -18.45
N ALA A 164 2.37 17.17 -17.92
CA ALA A 164 2.52 18.43 -18.63
C ALA A 164 3.04 18.15 -20.05
N PRO A 165 2.52 18.80 -21.11
CA PRO A 165 3.02 18.57 -22.44
C PRO A 165 4.51 18.87 -22.45
N ALA A 166 5.34 17.88 -22.80
CA ALA A 166 6.76 18.09 -23.01
C ALA A 166 6.90 19.24 -24.02
N GLU A 167 7.46 20.37 -23.57
CA GLU A 167 7.87 21.45 -24.45
C GLU A 167 8.81 20.84 -25.49
N LYS A 168 8.34 20.75 -26.73
CA LYS A 168 9.17 20.42 -27.87
C LYS A 168 10.19 21.55 -27.99
N THR A 169 11.40 21.32 -27.49
CA THR A 169 12.57 22.11 -27.82
C THR A 169 12.76 22.05 -29.33
N ARG A 170 12.32 23.11 -30.01
CA ARG A 170 12.71 23.44 -31.37
C ARG A 170 13.83 24.48 -31.30
N HIS A 171 14.66 24.48 -32.33
CA HIS A 171 15.83 25.32 -32.62
C HIS A 171 17.17 24.74 -32.13
N LEU A 172 18.21 24.57 -32.96
CA LEU A 172 18.43 24.67 -34.41
C LEU A 172 19.84 24.09 -34.65
N GLN A 173 20.05 23.38 -35.75
CA GLN A 173 21.36 22.95 -36.24
C GLN A 173 22.29 24.14 -36.49
N GLN A 174 23.58 24.01 -36.17
CA GLN A 174 24.64 24.52 -37.05
C GLN A 174 25.97 23.78 -36.82
N SER A 175 26.50 23.32 -37.94
CA SER A 175 27.76 22.64 -38.19
C SER A 175 28.97 23.57 -38.16
N GLY A 176 30.11 23.06 -37.68
CA GLY A 176 31.43 23.67 -37.83
C GLY A 176 32.53 22.66 -37.43
N GLU A 177 33.51 22.49 -38.31
CA GLU A 177 34.47 21.38 -38.38
C GLU A 177 35.89 21.80 -37.89
N ILE A 178 36.57 20.92 -37.13
CA ILE A 178 38.04 20.61 -36.95
C ILE A 178 39.07 21.69 -36.48
N PRO A 179 40.34 21.38 -36.08
CA PRO A 179 41.00 20.19 -35.48
C PRO A 179 41.95 20.49 -34.26
N GLY A 180 42.44 19.46 -33.53
CA GLY A 180 43.79 19.52 -32.90
C GLY A 180 44.00 18.90 -31.50
N LYS A 181 44.63 17.71 -31.47
CA LYS A 181 45.29 16.91 -30.39
C LYS A 181 46.16 17.68 -29.33
N PRO A 182 46.78 17.01 -28.32
CA PRO A 182 46.51 15.73 -27.64
C PRO A 182 46.65 15.77 -26.08
N LEU A 183 46.23 14.68 -25.41
CA LEU A 183 46.58 14.33 -24.02
C LEU A 183 48.06 13.89 -23.88
N PRO A 184 48.71 14.09 -22.71
CA PRO A 184 49.91 13.36 -22.36
C PRO A 184 49.58 12.00 -21.70
N ARG A 185 50.53 11.09 -21.87
CA ARG A 185 50.50 9.65 -21.61
C ARG A 185 51.35 9.33 -20.37
N THR A 186 50.85 8.38 -19.58
CA THR A 186 51.61 7.33 -18.84
C THR A 186 52.54 7.70 -17.69
N ALA A 187 52.30 7.10 -16.52
CA ALA A 187 53.35 6.47 -15.72
C ALA A 187 52.80 5.22 -15.00
N LEU A 188 53.25 4.06 -15.45
CA LEU A 188 53.22 2.79 -14.73
C LEU A 188 54.31 2.83 -13.66
N HIS A 189 53.98 2.53 -12.40
CA HIS A 189 54.90 1.82 -11.52
C HIS A 189 54.11 0.97 -10.52
N ARG A 190 54.48 -0.31 -10.47
CA ARG A 190 53.99 -1.38 -9.59
C ARG A 190 55.14 -1.69 -8.58
N PRO A 191 55.04 -2.71 -7.70
CA PRO A 191 54.51 -2.70 -6.33
C PRO A 191 55.57 -2.98 -5.25
N ALA A 192 55.21 -2.82 -3.97
CA ALA A 192 55.82 -3.48 -2.79
C ALA A 192 54.81 -3.29 -1.64
N GLY A 193 54.47 -4.20 -0.73
CA GLY A 193 55.04 -5.48 -0.32
C GLY A 193 54.73 -5.61 1.18
N GLY A 194 54.28 -6.80 1.62
CA GLY A 194 54.17 -7.17 3.05
C GLY A 194 52.91 -6.68 3.76
N LEU A 195 52.28 -7.40 4.70
CA LEU A 195 52.66 -8.60 5.44
C LEU A 195 51.38 -9.23 6.04
N LEU A 196 51.50 -10.50 6.41
CA LEU A 196 50.54 -11.35 7.14
C LEU A 196 49.89 -10.70 8.38
N GLN A 197 48.57 -10.95 8.54
CA GLN A 197 47.86 -11.60 9.67
C GLN A 197 48.55 -11.71 11.06
N PRO A 198 47.78 -11.71 12.20
CA PRO A 198 46.67 -12.66 12.39
C PRO A 198 45.41 -12.19 13.16
N GLU A 199 44.36 -13.00 12.99
CA GLU A 199 43.17 -13.09 13.85
C GLU A 199 43.52 -13.42 15.31
N PRO A 200 42.60 -13.13 16.24
CA PRO A 200 42.30 -14.10 17.29
C PRO A 200 40.79 -14.39 17.43
N GLN A 201 40.48 -15.66 17.19
CA GLN A 201 39.59 -16.58 17.92
C GLN A 201 38.51 -16.03 18.88
N LEU A 202 37.27 -16.39 18.54
CA LEU A 202 36.23 -17.04 19.37
C LEU A 202 36.33 -16.91 20.91
N SER A 203 35.30 -16.32 21.50
CA SER A 203 34.80 -16.73 22.82
C SER A 203 33.30 -16.44 22.96
N GLU A 204 32.51 -17.52 22.95
CA GLU A 204 31.25 -17.68 23.69
C GLU A 204 31.45 -18.91 24.60
N PRO A 205 30.58 -19.22 25.58
CA PRO A 205 29.57 -18.42 26.27
C PRO A 205 29.70 -18.54 27.82
N SER A 206 28.88 -17.83 28.60
CA SER A 206 28.52 -18.24 29.98
C SER A 206 27.25 -17.55 30.51
N VAL A 207 26.27 -18.40 30.84
CA VAL A 207 25.06 -18.28 31.68
C VAL A 207 23.84 -17.59 31.09
#